data_AF-A0A550H7D8-F1
#
_entry.id   AF-A0A550H7D8-F1
#
_cell.length_a   1.000
_cell.length_b   1.000
_cell.length_c   1.000
_cell.angle_alpha   90.00
_cell.angle_beta   90.00
_cell.angle_gamma   90.00
#
_symmetry.space_group_name_H-M   'P 1'
#
loop_
_entity.id
_entity.type
_entity.pdbx_description
1 polymer ?
#
loop_
_entity_poly.entity_id
_entity_poly.type
_entity_poly.pdbx_seq_one_letter_code
_entity_poly.pdbx_strand_id
1 'polypeptide(L)'
;LISEAAFKLLSKLPYTGTTGLYIGEYSPKAFRLSMDGAQLLGHHATKQKVELTDVQAQQWLQGESVNYEDIQRGYVIVIHNNTILGCGSLSKGLLRSFIPKIRRLKLSDQLPGGESSCQSP
;
A
#
# COMPACT_ATOMS: atom_id res chain seq x y z
N LEU A 1 24.08 3.79 9.16
CA LEU A 1 24.18 3.30 10.56
C LEU A 1 24.01 4.50 11.47
N ILE A 2 23.07 4.47 12.41
CA ILE A 2 22.84 5.56 13.37
C ILE A 2 24.08 5.62 14.29
N SER A 3 24.65 6.82 14.49
CA SER A 3 25.81 6.95 15.39
C SER A 3 25.41 6.70 16.85
N GLU A 4 26.33 6.18 17.67
CA GLU A 4 26.08 5.99 19.10
C GLU A 4 25.63 7.29 19.78
N ALA A 5 26.17 8.43 19.36
CA ALA A 5 25.78 9.75 19.85
C ALA A 5 24.31 10.06 19.58
N ALA A 6 23.81 9.75 18.38
CA ALA A 6 22.41 9.95 18.02
C ALA A 6 21.48 9.02 18.81
N PHE A 7 21.87 7.75 19.02
CA PHE A 7 21.09 6.82 19.85
C PHE A 7 20.98 7.30 21.31
N LYS A 8 22.10 7.76 21.88
CA LYS A 8 22.16 8.29 23.25
C LYS A 8 21.39 9.60 23.43
N LEU A 9 21.21 10.37 22.36
CA LEU A 9 20.35 11.56 22.34
C LEU A 9 18.88 11.15 22.28
N LEU A 10 18.52 10.22 21.39
CA LEU A 10 17.16 9.70 21.25
C LEU A 10 16.65 9.08 22.56
N SER A 11 17.49 8.34 23.29
CA SER A 11 17.11 7.71 24.56
C SER A 11 16.78 8.70 25.68
N LYS A 12 17.09 9.99 25.51
CA LYS A 12 16.87 11.04 26.51
C LYS A 12 15.67 11.94 26.20
N LEU A 13 15.11 11.84 25.00
CA LEU A 13 13.95 12.63 24.61
C LEU A 13 12.67 11.96 25.15
N PRO A 14 11.73 12.73 25.74
CA PRO A 14 10.43 12.19 26.08
C PRO A 14 9.73 11.72 24.80
N TYR A 15 9.26 10.47 24.81
CA TYR A 15 8.61 9.86 23.65
C TYR A 15 7.28 10.55 23.36
N THR A 16 7.22 11.33 22.27
CA THR A 16 6.03 12.09 21.88
C THR A 16 5.46 11.70 20.51
N GLY A 17 6.00 10.66 19.85
CA GLY A 17 5.54 10.25 18.52
C GLY A 17 6.36 9.13 17.88
N THR A 18 6.30 9.02 16.55
CA THR A 18 7.06 8.03 15.77
C THR A 18 8.54 8.38 15.68
N THR A 19 9.41 7.39 15.95
CA THR A 19 10.86 7.52 15.68
C THR A 19 11.17 7.00 14.28
N GLY A 20 11.45 7.90 13.35
CA GLY A 20 11.69 7.57 11.94
C GLY A 20 10.41 7.22 11.17
N LEU A 21 10.56 6.46 10.08
CA LEU A 21 9.44 6.04 9.23
C LEU A 21 8.89 4.69 9.70
N TYR A 22 7.59 4.62 9.95
CA TYR A 22 6.92 3.36 10.28
C TYR A 22 6.78 2.48 9.03
N ILE A 23 7.61 1.43 8.94
CA ILE A 23 7.65 0.52 7.78
C ILE A 23 6.59 -0.59 7.81
N GLY A 24 6.04 -0.90 8.99
CA GLY A 24 5.12 -2.01 9.17
C GLY A 24 5.22 -2.65 10.54
N GLU A 25 4.54 -3.78 10.70
CA GLU A 25 4.51 -4.54 11.95
C GLU A 25 4.63 -6.05 11.69
N TYR A 26 5.19 -6.76 12.66
CA TYR A 26 5.09 -8.21 12.71
C TYR A 26 3.73 -8.60 13.31
N SER A 27 2.88 -9.20 12.50
CA SER A 27 1.66 -9.88 12.95
C SER A 27 1.99 -11.34 13.27
N PRO A 28 1.21 -12.05 14.13
CA PRO A 28 1.45 -13.46 14.41
C PRO A 28 1.55 -14.37 13.18
N LYS A 29 0.99 -13.94 12.04
CA LYS A 29 1.00 -14.70 10.79
C LYS A 29 2.17 -14.37 9.86
N ALA A 30 2.54 -13.10 9.77
CA ALA A 30 3.52 -12.59 8.80
C ALA A 30 3.86 -11.11 9.09
N PHE A 31 4.89 -10.60 8.41
CA PHE A 31 5.19 -9.18 8.39
C PHE A 31 4.19 -8.42 7.51
N ARG A 32 3.49 -7.45 8.10
CA ARG A 32 2.55 -6.56 7.41
C ARG A 32 3.23 -5.22 7.15
N LEU A 33 3.43 -4.88 5.89
CA LEU A 33 3.91 -3.55 5.51
C LEU A 33 2.87 -2.48 5.83
N SER A 34 3.34 -1.32 6.29
CA SER A 34 2.55 -0.10 6.24
C SER A 34 2.41 0.37 4.79
N MET A 35 1.51 1.32 4.53
CA MET A 35 1.40 1.93 3.19
C MET A 35 2.73 2.56 2.76
N ASP A 36 3.37 3.33 3.63
CA ASP A 36 4.65 4.00 3.32
C ASP A 36 5.79 2.99 3.19
N GLY A 37 5.78 1.92 3.99
CA GLY A 37 6.72 0.81 3.87
C GLY A 37 6.56 0.04 2.55
N ALA A 38 5.32 -0.15 2.09
CA ALA A 38 5.05 -0.75 0.78
C ALA A 38 5.56 0.15 -0.36
N GLN A 39 5.38 1.47 -0.26
CA GLN A 39 5.93 2.38 -1.26
C GLN A 39 7.46 2.34 -1.31
N LEU A 40 8.11 2.28 -0.15
CA LEU A 40 9.57 2.27 -0.03
C LEU A 40 10.19 0.95 -0.49
N LEU A 41 9.60 -0.18 -0.09
CA LEU A 41 10.22 -1.50 -0.23
C LEU A 41 9.58 -2.36 -1.33
N GLY A 42 8.36 -2.04 -1.75
CA GLY A 42 7.56 -2.93 -2.59
C GLY A 42 8.10 -3.09 -4.02
N HIS A 43 8.90 -2.15 -4.50
CA HIS A 43 9.60 -2.29 -5.79
C HIS A 43 10.60 -3.45 -5.75
N HIS A 44 11.20 -3.71 -4.59
CA HIS A 44 12.15 -4.82 -4.37
C HIS A 44 11.48 -6.17 -4.08
N ALA A 45 10.17 -6.20 -3.84
CA ALA A 45 9.49 -7.45 -3.56
C ALA A 45 9.43 -8.35 -4.80
N THR A 46 9.76 -9.63 -4.64
CA THR A 46 9.77 -10.62 -5.72
C THR A 46 8.57 -11.58 -5.68
N LYS A 47 7.78 -11.53 -4.60
CA LYS A 47 6.64 -12.43 -4.34
C LYS A 47 5.49 -11.64 -3.71
N GLN A 48 4.30 -12.24 -3.69
CA GLN A 48 3.08 -11.69 -3.07
C GLN A 48 2.72 -10.29 -3.60
N LYS A 49 2.74 -10.14 -4.93
CA LYS A 49 2.29 -8.95 -5.65
C LYS A 49 0.95 -9.26 -6.32
N VAL A 50 0.03 -8.31 -6.24
CA VAL A 50 -1.28 -8.38 -6.88
C VAL A 50 -1.43 -7.18 -7.80
N GLU A 51 -1.59 -7.46 -9.09
CA GLU A 51 -1.89 -6.45 -10.10
C GLU A 51 -3.42 -6.26 -10.19
N LEU A 52 -3.88 -5.02 -10.11
CA LEU A 52 -5.29 -4.66 -10.25
C LEU A 52 -5.59 -4.12 -11.64
N THR A 53 -6.82 -4.32 -12.11
CA THR A 53 -7.35 -3.59 -13.28
C THR A 53 -7.68 -2.15 -12.92
N ASP A 54 -7.93 -1.29 -13.91
CA ASP A 54 -8.30 0.12 -13.67
C ASP A 54 -9.51 0.26 -12.73
N VAL A 55 -10.56 -0.55 -12.95
CA VAL A 55 -11.78 -0.53 -12.13
C VAL A 55 -11.48 -0.97 -10.70
N GLN A 56 -10.67 -2.02 -10.54
CA GLN A 56 -10.26 -2.51 -9.23
C GLN A 56 -9.35 -1.51 -8.50
N ALA A 57 -8.45 -0.83 -9.22
CA ALA A 57 -7.57 0.18 -8.67
C ALA A 57 -8.37 1.38 -8.14
N GLN A 58 -9.42 1.80 -8.85
CA GLN A 58 -10.33 2.85 -8.37
C GLN A 58 -11.03 2.45 -7.06
N GLN A 59 -11.62 1.24 -7.00
CA GLN A 59 -12.22 0.70 -5.78
C GLN A 59 -11.19 0.63 -4.64
N TRP A 60 -9.99 0.16 -4.95
CA TRP A 60 -8.89 0.05 -4.01
C TRP A 60 -8.52 1.40 -3.39
N LEU A 61 -8.35 2.44 -4.21
CA LEU A 61 -8.02 3.81 -3.80
C LEU A 61 -9.12 4.48 -2.97
N GLN A 62 -10.37 4.07 -3.15
CA GLN A 62 -11.49 4.45 -2.29
C GLN A 62 -11.50 3.68 -0.95
N GLY A 63 -10.58 2.73 -0.78
CA GLY A 63 -10.45 1.90 0.41
C GLY A 63 -11.44 0.74 0.47
N GLU A 64 -12.03 0.36 -0.66
CA GLU A 64 -12.94 -0.76 -0.78
C GLU A 64 -12.18 -2.10 -0.85
N SER A 65 -12.88 -3.20 -0.55
CA SER A 65 -12.32 -4.53 -0.79
C SER A 65 -12.59 -4.94 -2.23
N VAL A 66 -11.62 -5.59 -2.86
CA VAL A 66 -11.66 -5.98 -4.27
C VAL A 66 -11.80 -7.49 -4.36
N ASN A 67 -12.72 -7.97 -5.20
CA ASN A 67 -12.76 -9.38 -5.55
C ASN A 67 -11.57 -9.73 -6.45
N TYR A 68 -10.87 -10.80 -6.11
CA TYR A 68 -9.67 -11.23 -6.81
C TYR A 68 -9.73 -12.75 -7.00
N GLU A 69 -9.48 -13.23 -8.21
CA GLU A 69 -9.71 -14.65 -8.54
C GLU A 69 -8.71 -15.60 -7.85
N ASP A 70 -7.57 -15.09 -7.39
CA ASP A 70 -6.54 -15.90 -6.75
C ASP A 70 -6.92 -16.29 -5.30
N ILE A 71 -6.61 -17.55 -4.96
CA ILE A 71 -6.83 -18.18 -3.65
C ILE A 71 -5.62 -17.98 -2.72
N GLN A 72 -4.58 -17.26 -3.17
CA GLN A 72 -3.44 -16.88 -2.34
C GLN A 72 -3.88 -16.28 -0.99
N ARG A 73 -3.08 -16.56 0.05
CA ARG A 73 -3.35 -16.09 1.42
C ARG A 73 -2.14 -15.36 1.95
N GLY A 74 -2.37 -14.17 2.49
CA GLY A 74 -1.31 -13.40 3.13
C GLY A 74 -1.42 -11.91 2.91
N TYR A 75 -0.36 -11.22 3.31
CA TYR A 75 -0.20 -9.80 3.03
C TYR A 75 0.44 -9.61 1.67
N VAL A 76 -0.20 -8.83 0.82
CA VAL A 76 0.24 -8.62 -0.56
C VAL A 76 0.52 -7.15 -0.82
N ILE A 77 1.45 -6.89 -1.72
CA ILE A 77 1.68 -5.57 -2.28
C ILE A 77 0.74 -5.41 -3.46
N VAL A 78 0.00 -4.31 -3.47
CA VAL A 78 -0.97 -4.01 -4.52
C VAL A 78 -0.37 -3.04 -5.51
N ILE A 79 -0.45 -3.40 -6.79
CA ILE A 79 0.19 -2.71 -7.90
C ILE A 79 -0.86 -2.45 -8.98
N HIS A 80 -0.71 -1.32 -9.66
CA HIS A 80 -1.43 -0.98 -10.87
C HIS A 80 -0.50 -0.23 -11.81
N ASN A 81 -0.36 -0.70 -13.05
CA ASN A 81 0.48 -0.08 -14.06
C ASN A 81 1.90 0.20 -13.56
N ASN A 82 2.52 -0.80 -12.91
CA ASN A 82 3.86 -0.73 -12.34
C ASN A 82 4.02 0.27 -11.17
N THR A 83 2.92 0.85 -10.69
CA THR A 83 2.85 1.77 -9.54
C THR A 83 2.32 1.04 -8.33
N ILE A 84 3.01 1.20 -7.19
CA ILE A 84 2.58 0.61 -5.93
C ILE A 84 1.42 1.45 -5.37
N LEU A 85 0.29 0.80 -5.12
CA LEU A 85 -0.88 1.43 -4.49
C LEU A 85 -0.93 1.18 -2.98
N GLY A 86 -0.14 0.23 -2.48
CA GLY A 86 0.02 -0.02 -1.05
C GLY A 86 0.08 -1.50 -0.70
N CYS A 87 -0.52 -1.84 0.44
CA CYS A 87 -0.52 -3.18 1.03
C CYS A 87 -1.95 -3.63 1.34
N GLY A 88 -2.21 -4.92 1.26
CA GLY A 88 -3.51 -5.54 1.49
C GLY A 88 -3.43 -6.91 2.13
N SER A 89 -4.59 -7.46 2.49
CA SER A 89 -4.71 -8.87 2.88
C SER A 89 -5.57 -9.61 1.88
N LEU A 90 -5.01 -10.62 1.23
CA LEU A 90 -5.72 -11.50 0.32
C LEU A 90 -6.13 -12.77 1.06
N SER A 91 -7.42 -13.10 1.01
CA SER A 91 -7.94 -14.34 1.59
C SER A 91 -9.25 -14.73 0.93
N LYS A 92 -9.31 -15.99 0.44
CA LYS A 92 -10.52 -16.59 -0.17
C LYS A 92 -11.08 -15.75 -1.33
N GLY A 93 -10.19 -15.27 -2.21
CA GLY A 93 -10.57 -14.47 -3.36
C GLY A 93 -11.06 -13.05 -3.04
N LEU A 94 -10.83 -12.57 -1.82
CA LEU A 94 -11.16 -11.21 -1.41
C LEU A 94 -9.89 -10.49 -0.94
N LEU A 95 -9.56 -9.41 -1.64
CA LEU A 95 -8.45 -8.51 -1.33
C LEU A 95 -8.97 -7.36 -0.46
N ARG A 96 -8.60 -7.35 0.82
CA ARG A 96 -9.01 -6.32 1.78
C ARG A 96 -8.02 -5.16 1.80
N SER A 97 -8.55 -3.95 1.63
CA SER A 97 -7.75 -2.71 1.61
C SER A 97 -7.26 -2.29 2.99
N PHE A 98 -5.97 -1.94 3.07
CA PHE A 98 -5.38 -1.28 4.23
C PHE A 98 -5.15 0.22 3.98
N ILE A 99 -5.81 0.82 2.99
CA ILE A 99 -5.78 2.27 2.79
C ILE A 99 -6.40 2.98 4.02
N PRO A 100 -5.62 3.81 4.74
CA PRO A 100 -6.14 4.58 5.87
C PRO A 100 -7.29 5.48 5.43
N LYS A 101 -8.32 5.62 6.28
CA LYS A 101 -9.54 6.40 5.94
C LYS A 101 -9.25 7.81 5.43
N ILE A 102 -8.25 8.47 6.00
CA ILE A 102 -7.83 9.83 5.63
C ILE A 102 -7.15 9.93 4.25
N ARG A 103 -6.65 8.80 3.72
CA ARG A 103 -5.96 8.73 2.42
C ARG A 103 -6.84 8.14 1.31
N ARG A 104 -8.13 7.90 1.57
CA ARG A 104 -9.06 7.38 0.58
C ARG A 104 -9.51 8.50 -0.34
N LEU A 105 -9.47 8.23 -1.65
CA LEU A 105 -10.03 9.15 -2.63
C LEU A 105 -11.54 9.20 -2.49
N LYS A 106 -12.12 10.39 -2.61
CA LYS A 106 -13.57 10.57 -2.67
C LYS A 106 -14.02 10.55 -4.13
N LEU A 107 -15.29 10.23 -4.37
CA LEU A 107 -15.89 10.27 -5.71
C LEU A 107 -15.79 11.64 -6.39
N SER A 108 -15.52 12.73 -5.66
CA SER A 108 -15.25 14.06 -6.21
C SER A 108 -13.86 14.20 -6.84
N ASP A 109 -12.93 13.32 -6.46
CA ASP A 109 -11.51 13.44 -6.79
C ASP A 109 -11.17 12.67 -8.08
N GLN A 110 -12.17 12.40 -8.93
CA GLN A 110 -11.94 11.74 -10.21
C GLN A 110 -10.91 12.54 -10.99
N LEU A 111 -9.79 11.90 -11.29
CA LEU A 111 -8.83 12.38 -12.27
C LEU A 111 -9.60 12.64 -13.57
N PRO A 112 -9.39 13.79 -14.24
CA PRO A 112 -10.00 14.04 -15.54
C PRO A 112 -9.69 12.83 -16.43
N GLY A 113 -10.75 12.22 -16.95
CA GLY A 113 -10.65 11.00 -17.76
C GLY A 113 -9.60 11.19 -18.83
N GLY A 114 -8.75 10.18 -19.01
CA GLY A 114 -7.86 10.12 -20.16
C GLY A 114 -8.70 10.27 -21.42
N GLU A 115 -8.53 11.40 -22.11
CA GLU A 115 -9.00 11.55 -23.47
C GLU A 115 -8.31 10.46 -24.29
N SER A 116 -9.12 9.49 -24.74
CA SER A 116 -8.76 8.58 -25.80
C SER A 116 -8.76 9.36 -27.11
N SER A 117 -7.66 10.09 -27.38
CA SER A 117 -7.37 10.62 -28.71
C SER A 117 -6.86 9.50 -29.61
N CYS A 118 -7.75 8.59 -29.97
CA CYS A 118 -7.65 7.80 -31.19
C CYS A 118 -8.82 8.20 -32.09
N GLN A 119 -8.67 9.35 -32.75
CA GLN A 119 -9.40 9.64 -33.97
C GLN A 119 -8.36 9.88 -35.07
N SER A 120 -8.10 8.81 -35.83
CA SER A 120 -7.58 8.92 -37.20
C SER A 120 -8.77 9.15 -38.12
N PRO A 121 -8.58 9.93 -39.18
CA PRO A 121 -8.60 9.33 -40.51
C PRO A 121 -7.23 9.34 -41.18
#